data_AF-A0A2J6QE50-F1
#
_entry.id   AF-A0A2J6QE50-F1
#
_cell.length_a   1.000
_cell.length_b   1.000
_cell.length_c   1.000
_cell.angle_alpha   90.00
_cell.angle_beta   90.00
_cell.angle_gamma   90.00
#
_symmetry.space_group_name_H-M   'P 1'
#
loop_
_entity.id
_entity.type
_entity.pdbx_description
1 polymer ?
#
loop_
_entity_poly.entity_id
_entity_poly.type
_entity_poly.pdbx_seq_one_letter_code
_entity_poly.pdbx_strand_id
1 'polypeptide(L)'
;MNIIPLPTKIKFAFLFIFFASSTIVSSSDVDFSKIPQCAIGDCFPYHSSSIGCTQLSIDCFCNALAPINCASKNCTGNEWYAVEDWFATQCPSPPNVTFSGLPECSRACFRSAIIPTYCEGQITRNCFCRLETEFESLTGCLETDACNETAADANSTLVDYYRETCVYNPTADGTGNQDGSSTSSGDQVANAPSGSSGLDKLQMIIGLASGFAALIAGLIGFWVWLHRRTGGGLPFGDALDPPPPYEKHKE
;
A
#
# COMPACT_ATOMS: atom_id res chain seq x y z
N MET A 1 -44.42 33.28 -63.01
CA MET A 1 -43.35 32.87 -62.08
C MET A 1 -44.01 32.58 -60.75
N ASN A 2 -44.10 31.29 -60.37
CA ASN A 2 -44.78 30.84 -59.16
C ASN A 2 -43.75 30.71 -58.03
N ILE A 3 -44.00 31.41 -56.92
CA ILE A 3 -43.19 31.36 -55.71
C ILE A 3 -43.87 30.36 -54.76
N ILE A 4 -43.19 29.24 -54.49
CA ILE A 4 -43.63 28.21 -53.55
C ILE A 4 -43.08 28.57 -52.16
N PRO A 5 -43.92 28.72 -51.12
CA PRO A 5 -43.44 28.91 -49.76
C PRO A 5 -43.08 27.55 -49.13
N LEU A 6 -41.85 27.43 -48.64
CA LEU A 6 -41.40 26.30 -47.83
C LEU A 6 -41.67 26.60 -46.34
N PRO A 7 -42.42 25.75 -45.61
CA PRO A 7 -42.47 25.83 -44.17
C PRO A 7 -41.70 24.66 -43.57
N THR A 8 -40.55 24.93 -42.97
CA THR A 8 -39.85 23.90 -42.17
C THR A 8 -39.38 24.52 -40.86
N LYS A 9 -40.29 24.48 -39.89
CA LYS A 9 -39.98 24.67 -38.47
C LYS A 9 -39.05 23.53 -38.05
N ILE A 10 -37.74 23.76 -38.10
CA ILE A 10 -36.75 22.88 -37.49
C ILE A 10 -36.88 23.05 -35.98
N LYS A 11 -37.59 22.13 -35.34
CA LYS A 11 -37.60 21.99 -33.89
C LYS A 11 -36.22 21.46 -33.49
N PHE A 12 -35.35 22.36 -33.02
CA PHE A 12 -34.11 22.00 -32.33
C PHE A 12 -34.48 21.24 -31.05
N ALA A 13 -34.46 19.91 -31.13
CA ALA A 13 -34.50 19.06 -29.96
C ALA A 13 -33.16 19.20 -29.24
N PHE A 14 -33.12 20.05 -28.21
CA PHE A 14 -32.03 20.09 -27.25
C PHE A 14 -31.98 18.73 -26.53
N LEU A 15 -31.15 17.84 -27.04
CA LEU A 15 -30.77 16.61 -26.38
C LEU A 15 -29.84 17.01 -25.24
N PHE A 16 -30.43 17.37 -24.10
CA PHE A 16 -29.72 17.49 -22.83
C PHE A 16 -29.20 16.09 -22.48
N ILE A 17 -27.98 15.79 -22.95
CA ILE A 17 -27.19 14.70 -22.40
C ILE A 17 -26.92 15.13 -20.95
N PHE A 18 -27.76 14.64 -20.04
CA PHE A 18 -27.41 14.57 -18.64
C PHE A 18 -26.19 13.66 -18.58
N PHE A 19 -25.00 14.25 -18.70
CA PHE A 19 -23.82 13.72 -18.06
C PHE A 19 -24.13 13.77 -16.57
N ALA A 20 -24.85 12.75 -16.09
CA ALA A 20 -24.79 12.35 -14.71
C ALA A 20 -23.31 12.12 -14.46
N SER A 21 -22.66 13.19 -14.01
CA SER A 21 -21.32 13.15 -13.48
C SER A 21 -21.50 12.29 -12.25
N SER A 22 -21.32 10.98 -12.42
CA SER A 22 -21.10 10.08 -11.31
C SER A 22 -19.95 10.72 -10.57
N THR A 23 -20.27 11.46 -9.51
CA THR A 23 -19.33 11.84 -8.48
C THR A 23 -18.86 10.50 -7.95
N ILE A 24 -17.75 10.03 -8.53
CA ILE A 24 -16.95 8.93 -8.00
C ILE A 24 -16.77 9.32 -6.55
N VAL A 25 -17.40 8.55 -5.67
CA VAL A 25 -17.30 8.74 -4.23
C VAL A 25 -15.81 8.78 -3.94
N SER A 26 -15.33 9.94 -3.50
CA SER A 26 -13.94 10.14 -3.12
C SER A 26 -13.55 8.98 -2.23
N SER A 27 -12.50 8.26 -2.63
CA SER A 27 -11.94 7.19 -1.84
C SER A 27 -11.76 7.74 -0.41
N SER A 28 -12.43 7.11 0.55
CA SER A 28 -12.26 7.46 1.95
C SER A 28 -10.78 7.27 2.30
N ASP A 29 -10.17 8.32 2.86
CA ASP A 29 -8.83 8.23 3.42
C ASP A 29 -8.86 7.28 4.63
N VAL A 30 -7.72 6.63 4.89
CA VAL A 30 -7.57 5.76 6.08
C VAL A 30 -7.66 6.60 7.35
N ASP A 31 -8.46 6.15 8.34
CA ASP A 31 -8.62 6.84 9.62
C ASP A 31 -7.54 6.41 10.63
N PHE A 32 -6.49 7.21 10.73
CA PHE A 32 -5.41 7.02 11.68
C PHE A 32 -5.71 7.57 13.08
N SER A 33 -6.88 8.16 13.35
CA SER A 33 -7.18 8.75 14.66
C SER A 33 -7.21 7.72 15.81
N LYS A 34 -7.41 6.45 15.46
CA LYS A 34 -7.52 5.33 16.42
C LYS A 34 -6.36 4.34 16.33
N ILE A 35 -5.30 4.64 15.57
CA ILE A 35 -4.15 3.74 15.49
C ILE A 35 -3.43 3.70 16.86
N PRO A 36 -2.97 2.52 17.34
CA PRO A 36 -2.20 2.43 18.58
C PRO A 36 -0.96 3.32 18.59
N GLN A 37 -0.66 3.91 19.75
CA GLN A 37 0.44 4.88 19.92
C GLN A 37 1.81 4.31 19.52
N CYS A 38 2.06 3.03 19.79
CA CYS A 38 3.30 2.35 19.41
C CYS A 38 3.58 2.41 17.89
N ALA A 39 2.54 2.47 17.06
CA ALA A 39 2.66 2.48 15.60
C ALA A 39 2.82 3.89 15.01
N ILE A 40 2.38 4.95 15.72
CA ILE A 40 2.35 6.31 15.17
C ILE A 40 3.73 6.79 14.75
N GLY A 41 4.75 6.59 15.59
CA GLY A 41 6.09 7.12 15.34
C GLY A 41 6.80 6.52 14.12
N ASP A 42 6.61 5.22 13.89
CA ASP A 42 7.32 4.50 12.83
C ASP A 42 6.50 4.39 11.54
N CYS A 43 5.17 4.39 11.64
CA CYS A 43 4.27 4.32 10.48
C CYS A 43 3.83 5.69 9.96
N PHE A 44 4.08 6.81 10.65
CA PHE A 44 3.64 8.13 10.19
C PHE A 44 4.72 9.20 10.33
N PRO A 45 4.81 10.16 9.38
CA PRO A 45 4.00 10.38 8.18
C PRO A 45 4.54 9.73 6.88
N TYR A 46 5.62 8.96 6.92
CA TYR A 46 6.40 8.60 5.73
C TYR A 46 5.91 7.36 4.96
N HIS A 47 4.87 6.71 5.45
CA HIS A 47 4.59 5.33 5.08
C HIS A 47 3.90 5.14 3.72
N SER A 48 3.31 6.19 3.14
CA SER A 48 2.67 6.09 1.82
C SER A 48 3.66 5.64 0.74
N SER A 49 4.83 6.27 0.69
CA SER A 49 5.86 5.96 -0.30
C SER A 49 6.50 4.58 -0.11
N SER A 50 6.68 4.13 1.14
CA SER A 50 7.29 2.82 1.43
C SER A 50 6.40 1.64 1.06
N ILE A 51 5.09 1.87 0.91
CA ILE A 51 4.12 0.84 0.50
C ILE A 51 3.68 0.96 -0.96
N GLY A 52 4.31 1.83 -1.75
CA GLY A 52 3.95 2.05 -3.15
C GLY A 52 2.68 2.88 -3.34
N CYS A 53 2.19 3.57 -2.31
CA CYS A 53 1.02 4.42 -2.40
C CYS A 53 1.38 5.88 -2.67
N THR A 54 0.85 6.43 -3.77
CA THR A 54 0.94 7.88 -4.05
C THR A 54 0.07 8.69 -3.08
N GLN A 55 -1.07 8.13 -2.66
CA GLN A 55 -1.98 8.67 -1.65
C GLN A 55 -2.47 7.53 -0.75
N LEU A 56 -2.69 7.81 0.54
CA LEU A 56 -3.19 6.83 1.53
C LEU A 56 -4.72 6.69 1.45
N SER A 57 -5.19 6.34 0.27
CA SER A 57 -6.57 5.89 0.09
C SER A 57 -6.75 4.52 0.77
N ILE A 58 -7.95 4.21 1.28
CA ILE A 58 -8.24 2.88 1.85
C ILE A 58 -7.90 1.78 0.84
N ASP A 59 -8.23 1.98 -0.43
CA ASP A 59 -7.97 0.99 -1.47
C ASP A 59 -6.47 0.69 -1.64
N CYS A 60 -5.63 1.73 -1.72
CA CYS A 60 -4.18 1.53 -1.85
C CYS A 60 -3.60 0.91 -0.58
N PHE A 61 -3.99 1.42 0.59
CA PHE A 61 -3.49 0.96 1.88
C PHE A 61 -3.83 -0.51 2.14
N CYS A 62 -5.07 -0.94 1.87
CA CYS A 62 -5.50 -2.32 2.11
C CYS A 62 -4.90 -3.35 1.14
N ASN A 63 -4.47 -2.92 -0.05
CA ASN A 63 -3.87 -3.79 -1.06
C ASN A 63 -2.34 -3.83 -1.02
N ALA A 64 -1.69 -2.97 -0.23
CA ALA A 64 -0.26 -2.97 -0.06
C ALA A 64 0.29 -4.30 0.52
N LEU A 65 1.59 -4.58 0.26
CA LEU A 65 2.22 -5.84 0.67
C LEU A 65 2.41 -5.98 2.19
N ALA A 66 2.54 -4.90 2.95
CA ALA A 66 2.51 -5.00 4.42
C ALA A 66 2.28 -3.62 5.06
N PRO A 67 1.08 -3.02 4.91
CA PRO A 67 0.78 -1.64 5.26
C PRO A 67 0.98 -1.25 6.74
N ILE A 68 1.19 -2.21 7.63
CA ILE A 68 1.43 -1.94 9.06
C ILE A 68 2.75 -2.53 9.57
N ASN A 69 3.61 -3.08 8.70
CA ASN A 69 4.85 -3.74 9.15
C ASN A 69 5.85 -2.77 9.80
N CYS A 70 5.76 -1.47 9.48
CA CYS A 70 6.47 -0.41 10.19
C CYS A 70 6.26 -0.44 11.72
N ALA A 71 5.11 -0.92 12.19
CA ALA A 71 4.78 -0.98 13.61
C ALA A 71 5.53 -2.09 14.35
N SER A 72 6.09 -3.09 13.63
CA SER A 72 6.74 -4.26 14.23
C SER A 72 7.90 -3.94 15.17
N LYS A 73 8.56 -2.80 14.97
CA LYS A 73 9.70 -2.37 15.76
C LYS A 73 9.31 -1.86 17.15
N ASN A 74 8.17 -1.18 17.26
CA ASN A 74 7.74 -0.51 18.50
C ASN A 74 6.52 -1.18 19.15
N CYS A 75 5.72 -1.92 18.39
CA CYS A 75 4.55 -2.63 18.90
C CYS A 75 4.90 -4.09 19.13
N THR A 76 4.79 -4.56 20.37
CA THR A 76 5.06 -5.97 20.72
C THR A 76 3.87 -6.61 21.44
N GLY A 77 3.74 -7.93 21.31
CA GLY A 77 2.66 -8.70 21.94
C GLY A 77 1.27 -8.12 21.62
N ASN A 78 0.51 -7.78 22.67
CA ASN A 78 -0.86 -7.30 22.56
C ASN A 78 -0.99 -5.96 21.82
N GLU A 79 0.04 -5.11 21.84
CA GLU A 79 -0.01 -3.83 21.12
C GLU A 79 -0.04 -4.05 19.61
N TRP A 80 0.68 -5.05 19.12
CA TRP A 80 0.63 -5.44 17.71
C TRP A 80 -0.75 -5.94 17.32
N TYR A 81 -1.38 -6.78 18.15
CA TYR A 81 -2.74 -7.25 17.88
C TYR A 81 -3.74 -6.10 17.84
N ALA A 82 -3.57 -5.07 18.69
CA ALA A 82 -4.38 -3.86 18.59
C ALA A 82 -4.16 -3.10 17.27
N VAL A 83 -2.96 -3.16 16.68
CA VAL A 83 -2.69 -2.58 15.34
C VAL A 83 -3.35 -3.42 14.26
N GLU A 84 -3.32 -4.74 14.34
CA GLU A 84 -4.03 -5.64 13.41
C GLU A 84 -5.54 -5.49 13.50
N ASP A 85 -6.10 -5.37 14.70
CA ASP A 85 -7.52 -5.09 14.93
C ASP A 85 -7.91 -3.76 14.31
N TRP A 86 -7.13 -2.70 14.58
CA TRP A 86 -7.33 -1.40 13.94
C TRP A 86 -7.27 -1.52 12.41
N PHE A 87 -6.28 -2.24 11.86
CA PHE A 87 -6.16 -2.47 10.42
C PHE A 87 -7.39 -3.19 9.85
N ALA A 88 -7.92 -4.19 10.54
CA ALA A 88 -9.13 -4.91 10.13
C ALA A 88 -10.37 -3.99 10.13
N THR A 89 -10.42 -2.94 10.96
CA THR A 89 -11.50 -1.93 10.90
C THR A 89 -11.42 -1.05 9.65
N GLN A 90 -10.21 -0.84 9.11
CA GLN A 90 -9.99 -0.06 7.89
C GLN A 90 -10.14 -0.94 6.63
N CYS A 91 -9.73 -2.21 6.75
CA CYS A 91 -9.60 -3.16 5.66
C CYS A 91 -10.39 -4.44 6.00
N PRO A 92 -11.70 -4.51 5.72
CA PRO A 92 -12.57 -5.62 6.15
C PRO A 92 -12.28 -6.95 5.44
N SER A 93 -11.40 -6.97 4.45
CA SER A 93 -11.00 -8.19 3.72
C SER A 93 -9.52 -8.11 3.40
N PRO A 94 -8.64 -8.22 4.41
CA PRO A 94 -7.21 -8.15 4.20
C PRO A 94 -6.76 -9.36 3.35
N PRO A 95 -5.77 -9.19 2.47
CA PRO A 95 -5.28 -10.29 1.66
C PRO A 95 -4.63 -11.35 2.57
N ASN A 96 -5.12 -12.58 2.50
CA ASN A 96 -4.51 -13.73 3.14
C ASN A 96 -3.24 -14.14 2.38
N VAL A 97 -2.25 -14.66 3.11
CA VAL A 97 -1.07 -15.26 2.49
C VAL A 97 -1.43 -16.65 1.98
N THR A 98 -1.08 -16.93 0.73
CA THR A 98 -1.23 -18.26 0.14
C THR A 98 0.13 -18.91 -0.02
N PHE A 99 0.36 -20.02 0.67
CA PHE A 99 1.62 -20.77 0.54
C PHE A 99 1.73 -21.60 -0.75
N SER A 100 0.92 -21.34 -1.77
CA SER A 100 0.87 -22.14 -3.00
C SER A 100 2.18 -22.17 -3.79
N GLY A 101 3.08 -21.20 -3.59
CA GLY A 101 4.43 -21.18 -4.16
C GLY A 101 5.46 -22.05 -3.44
N LEU A 102 5.13 -22.58 -2.27
CA LEU A 102 6.05 -23.39 -1.47
C LEU A 102 5.88 -24.90 -1.72
N PRO A 103 6.95 -25.70 -1.58
CA PRO A 103 6.87 -27.16 -1.55
C PRO A 103 5.84 -27.65 -0.53
N GLU A 104 5.21 -28.80 -0.79
CA GLU A 104 4.17 -29.35 0.10
C GLU A 104 4.61 -29.53 1.54
N CYS A 105 5.83 -30.00 1.75
CA CYS A 105 6.40 -30.14 3.07
C CYS A 105 6.55 -28.79 3.79
N SER A 106 7.07 -27.76 3.10
CA SER A 106 7.23 -26.42 3.65
C SER A 106 5.86 -25.82 4.00
N ARG A 107 4.84 -26.02 3.16
CA ARG A 107 3.47 -25.56 3.46
C ARG A 107 2.92 -26.14 4.76
N ALA A 108 3.17 -27.42 5.03
CA ALA A 108 2.74 -28.05 6.28
C ALA A 108 3.47 -27.42 7.48
N CYS A 109 4.79 -27.27 7.36
CA CYS A 109 5.64 -26.66 8.38
C CYS A 109 5.20 -25.23 8.75
N PHE A 110 4.98 -24.37 7.76
CA PHE A 110 4.54 -22.99 7.99
C PHE A 110 3.16 -22.95 8.66
N ARG A 111 2.22 -23.82 8.26
CA ARG A 111 0.90 -23.85 8.88
C ARG A 111 0.94 -24.30 10.34
N SER A 112 1.76 -25.29 10.68
CA SER A 112 1.86 -25.78 12.05
C SER A 112 2.64 -24.85 12.96
N ALA A 113 3.69 -24.20 12.45
CA ALA A 113 4.55 -23.33 13.25
C ALA A 113 3.99 -21.89 13.40
N ILE A 114 3.36 -21.34 12.35
CA ILE A 114 2.99 -19.92 12.32
C ILE A 114 1.59 -19.66 12.86
N ILE A 115 0.59 -20.41 12.37
CA ILE A 115 -0.83 -20.11 12.64
C ILE A 115 -1.15 -20.11 14.15
N PRO A 116 -0.82 -21.18 14.91
CA PRO A 116 -1.23 -21.23 16.31
C PRO A 116 -0.40 -20.31 17.21
N THR A 117 0.84 -20.04 16.84
CA THR A 117 1.79 -19.35 17.73
C THR A 117 1.79 -17.84 17.53
N TYR A 118 1.59 -17.35 16.31
CA TYR A 118 1.83 -15.92 16.01
C TYR A 118 0.67 -15.18 15.36
N CYS A 119 -0.27 -15.86 14.69
CA CYS A 119 -1.32 -15.20 13.88
C CYS A 119 -2.76 -15.50 14.33
N GLU A 120 -2.97 -15.96 15.58
CA GLU A 120 -4.27 -16.18 16.26
C GLU A 120 -5.45 -16.59 15.36
N GLY A 121 -5.23 -17.54 14.44
CA GLY A 121 -6.27 -18.16 13.62
C GLY A 121 -6.33 -17.76 12.14
N GLN A 122 -5.71 -16.66 11.71
CA GLN A 122 -5.62 -16.31 10.28
C GLN A 122 -4.26 -15.72 9.90
N ILE A 123 -3.60 -16.31 8.90
CA ILE A 123 -2.37 -15.74 8.33
C ILE A 123 -2.75 -14.65 7.32
N THR A 124 -2.91 -13.45 7.87
CA THR A 124 -2.89 -12.22 7.08
C THR A 124 -1.48 -11.95 6.58
N ARG A 125 -1.37 -11.16 5.51
CA ARG A 125 -0.05 -10.72 5.02
C ARG A 125 0.73 -9.93 6.06
N ASN A 126 0.08 -9.04 6.81
CA ASN A 126 0.73 -8.27 7.86
C ASN A 126 1.32 -9.15 8.97
N CYS A 127 0.55 -10.13 9.47
CA CYS A 127 1.05 -11.05 10.48
C CYS A 127 2.27 -11.82 9.98
N PHE A 128 2.19 -12.39 8.77
CA PHE A 128 3.30 -13.13 8.18
C PHE A 128 4.56 -12.26 8.03
N CYS A 129 4.40 -11.02 7.58
CA CYS A 129 5.52 -10.13 7.31
C CYS A 129 6.26 -9.61 8.56
N ARG A 130 5.64 -9.71 9.74
CA ARG A 130 6.29 -9.42 11.02
C ARG A 130 7.25 -10.53 11.47
N LEU A 131 7.13 -11.75 10.95
CA LEU A 131 7.83 -12.93 11.46
C LEU A 131 9.28 -13.05 11.02
N GLU A 132 9.89 -12.00 10.46
CA GLU A 132 11.29 -12.01 10.03
C GLU A 132 12.24 -12.48 11.16
N THR A 133 11.95 -12.11 12.41
CA THR A 133 12.74 -12.52 13.57
C THR A 133 12.55 -13.98 13.99
N GLU A 134 11.48 -14.62 13.53
CA GLU A 134 11.10 -15.99 13.90
C GLU A 134 11.57 -17.03 12.87
N PHE A 135 12.37 -16.60 11.88
CA PHE A 135 12.83 -17.45 10.79
C PHE A 135 13.70 -18.61 11.24
N GLU A 136 14.42 -18.46 12.34
CA GLU A 136 15.22 -19.54 12.92
C GLU A 136 14.34 -20.73 13.34
N SER A 137 13.20 -20.45 13.98
CA SER A 137 12.21 -21.46 14.37
C SER A 137 11.60 -22.17 13.16
N LEU A 138 11.31 -21.41 12.09
CA LEU A 138 10.79 -21.97 10.84
C LEU A 138 11.82 -22.83 10.11
N THR A 139 13.08 -22.42 10.13
CA THR A 139 14.19 -23.18 9.52
C THR A 139 14.33 -24.54 10.19
N GLY A 140 14.26 -24.60 11.53
CA GLY A 140 14.30 -25.87 12.26
C GLY A 140 13.23 -26.86 11.81
N CYS A 141 12.01 -26.40 11.59
CA CYS A 141 10.91 -27.25 11.13
C CYS A 141 11.09 -27.77 9.68
N LEU A 142 11.76 -27.01 8.81
CA LEU A 142 12.11 -27.46 7.45
C LEU A 142 13.22 -28.52 7.48
N GLU A 143 14.19 -28.38 8.39
CA GLU A 143 15.29 -29.32 8.58
C GLU A 143 14.84 -30.67 9.17
N THR A 144 14.03 -30.65 10.22
CA THR A 144 13.77 -31.86 11.03
C THR A 144 12.59 -32.69 10.55
N ASP A 145 11.45 -32.05 10.30
CA ASP A 145 10.16 -32.75 10.37
C ASP A 145 9.41 -32.82 9.04
N ALA A 146 9.70 -31.90 8.10
CA ALA A 146 8.89 -31.76 6.90
C ALA A 146 9.64 -32.09 5.60
N CYS A 147 10.81 -31.49 5.37
CA CYS A 147 11.40 -31.45 4.03
C CYS A 147 12.75 -32.17 3.88
N ASN A 148 13.43 -32.48 4.99
CA ASN A 148 14.81 -32.98 4.98
C ASN A 148 15.73 -32.11 4.10
N GLU A 149 15.46 -30.80 4.12
CA GLU A 149 16.27 -29.79 3.45
C GLU A 149 17.51 -29.50 4.29
N THR A 150 18.59 -29.07 3.62
CA THR A 150 19.71 -28.53 4.38
C THR A 150 19.32 -27.19 4.99
N ALA A 151 19.92 -26.81 6.12
CA ALA A 151 19.72 -25.49 6.75
C ALA A 151 19.84 -24.32 5.76
N ALA A 152 20.78 -24.43 4.82
CA ALA A 152 21.02 -23.42 3.80
C ALA A 152 19.87 -23.32 2.79
N ASP A 153 19.36 -24.45 2.30
CA ASP A 153 18.27 -24.50 1.33
C ASP A 153 16.94 -24.07 1.95
N ALA A 154 16.69 -24.50 3.19
CA ALA A 154 15.53 -24.12 3.99
C ALA A 154 15.49 -22.60 4.23
N ASN A 155 16.61 -22.02 4.66
CA ASN A 155 16.73 -20.58 4.87
C ASN A 155 16.58 -19.80 3.55
N SER A 156 17.17 -20.27 2.45
CA SER A 156 17.00 -19.61 1.13
C SER A 156 15.54 -19.59 0.70
N THR A 157 14.85 -20.73 0.79
CA THR A 157 13.44 -20.86 0.43
C THR A 157 12.55 -19.92 1.25
N LEU A 158 12.80 -19.81 2.55
CA LEU A 158 12.07 -18.92 3.46
C LEU A 158 12.32 -17.44 3.13
N VAL A 159 13.58 -17.05 2.93
CA VAL A 159 13.97 -15.66 2.60
C VAL A 159 13.40 -15.23 1.25
N ASP A 160 13.45 -16.09 0.24
CA ASP A 160 12.92 -15.79 -1.09
C ASP A 160 11.40 -15.63 -1.04
N TYR A 161 10.69 -16.57 -0.40
CA TYR A 161 9.24 -16.48 -0.25
C TYR A 161 8.79 -15.28 0.58
N TYR A 162 9.52 -14.94 1.64
CA TYR A 162 9.26 -13.73 2.41
C TYR A 162 9.45 -12.47 1.57
N ARG A 163 10.54 -12.39 0.80
CA ARG A 163 10.80 -11.25 -0.06
C ARG A 163 9.67 -11.06 -1.07
N GLU A 164 9.19 -12.13 -1.69
CA GLU A 164 8.07 -12.09 -2.63
C GLU A 164 6.75 -11.69 -1.97
N THR A 165 6.52 -12.10 -0.73
CA THR A 165 5.26 -11.87 -0.01
C THR A 165 5.20 -10.52 0.70
N CYS A 166 6.34 -10.01 1.18
CA CYS A 166 6.40 -8.94 2.18
C CYS A 166 7.18 -7.71 1.75
N VAL A 167 8.18 -7.86 0.86
CA VAL A 167 9.01 -6.73 0.43
C VAL A 167 8.42 -6.17 -0.85
N TYR A 168 7.99 -4.91 -0.81
CA TYR A 168 7.55 -4.21 -2.02
C TYR A 168 8.70 -4.16 -3.02
N ASN A 169 8.50 -4.80 -4.18
CA ASN A 169 9.42 -4.72 -5.29
C ASN A 169 8.93 -3.59 -6.23
N PRO A 170 9.57 -2.40 -6.23
CA PRO A 170 9.14 -1.27 -7.06
C PRO A 170 9.17 -1.57 -8.56
N THR A 171 9.82 -2.67 -8.96
CA THR A 171 9.86 -3.13 -10.35
C THR A 171 8.59 -3.85 -10.81
N ALA A 172 7.63 -4.13 -9.91
CA ALA A 172 6.39 -4.83 -10.20
C ALA A 172 5.23 -3.93 -10.69
N ASP A 173 5.46 -2.62 -10.85
CA ASP A 173 4.50 -1.61 -11.34
C ASP A 173 4.07 -1.79 -12.83
N GLY A 174 4.02 -3.02 -13.32
CA GLY A 174 3.33 -3.34 -14.57
C GLY A 174 4.09 -3.01 -15.85
N THR A 175 5.28 -2.41 -15.81
CA THR A 175 6.26 -2.57 -16.90
C THR A 175 6.94 -3.93 -16.74
N GLY A 176 6.14 -4.99 -16.80
CA GLY A 176 6.63 -6.36 -16.92
C GLY A 176 7.42 -6.46 -18.23
N ASN A 177 8.72 -6.21 -18.14
CA ASN A 177 9.66 -6.66 -19.14
C ASN A 177 9.62 -8.19 -19.04
N GLN A 178 8.96 -8.83 -20.00
CA GLN A 178 9.23 -10.23 -20.32
C GLN A 178 10.67 -10.31 -20.80
N ASP A 179 11.64 -10.29 -19.88
CA ASP A 179 12.98 -10.75 -20.23
C ASP A 179 12.99 -12.25 -20.02
N GLY A 180 12.64 -12.94 -21.11
CA GLY A 180 12.74 -14.36 -21.23
C GLY A 180 14.17 -14.77 -20.91
N SER A 181 14.33 -15.58 -19.87
CA SER A 181 15.53 -16.36 -19.63
C SER A 181 15.84 -17.19 -20.87
N SER A 182 16.68 -16.63 -21.74
CA SER A 182 17.38 -17.34 -22.80
C SER A 182 18.84 -17.36 -22.40
N THR A 183 19.23 -18.46 -21.79
CA THR A 183 20.62 -18.91 -21.68
C THR A 183 21.27 -18.82 -23.06
N SER A 184 22.13 -17.83 -23.24
CA SER A 184 23.01 -17.69 -24.40
C SER A 184 24.38 -17.27 -23.90
N SER A 185 25.24 -18.27 -23.67
CA SER A 185 26.68 -18.08 -23.54
C SER A 185 27.26 -17.62 -24.88
N GLY A 186 28.12 -16.60 -24.88
CA GLY A 186 29.10 -16.41 -25.96
C GLY A 186 29.23 -14.99 -26.52
N ASP A 187 30.36 -14.39 -26.15
CA ASP A 187 31.19 -13.47 -26.92
C ASP A 187 30.90 -11.95 -26.99
N GLN A 188 31.88 -11.25 -26.41
CA GLN A 188 32.20 -9.83 -26.50
C GLN A 188 32.52 -9.40 -27.94
N VAL A 189 31.99 -8.24 -28.37
CA VAL A 189 32.77 -7.26 -29.16
C VAL A 189 32.28 -5.85 -28.80
N ALA A 190 33.20 -5.05 -28.26
CA ALA A 190 33.03 -3.62 -28.03
C ALA A 190 32.88 -2.86 -29.35
N ASN A 191 31.97 -1.89 -29.42
CA ASN A 191 32.09 -0.71 -30.27
C ASN A 191 31.25 0.43 -29.70
N ALA A 192 31.94 1.50 -29.28
CA ALA A 192 31.36 2.79 -29.00
C ALA A 192 31.12 3.55 -30.33
N PRO A 193 30.07 4.38 -30.38
CA PRO A 193 30.28 5.69 -30.98
C PRO A 193 29.76 6.82 -30.09
N SER A 194 30.64 7.79 -29.90
CA SER A 194 30.33 9.14 -29.46
C SER A 194 29.28 9.79 -30.38
N GLY A 195 28.22 10.30 -29.78
CA GLY A 195 27.19 11.10 -30.47
C GLY A 195 26.82 12.32 -29.63
N SER A 196 27.53 13.41 -29.87
CA SER A 196 27.18 14.76 -29.40
C SER A 196 26.10 15.36 -30.30
N SER A 197 25.00 15.85 -29.73
CA SER A 197 24.06 16.88 -30.27
C SER A 197 22.90 16.95 -29.27
N GLY A 198 22.61 18.06 -28.60
CA GLY A 198 21.98 19.24 -29.17
C GLY A 198 21.05 19.80 -28.09
N LEU A 199 21.44 20.93 -27.51
CA LEU A 199 20.71 21.67 -26.47
C LEU A 199 19.60 22.49 -27.13
N ASP A 200 18.37 21.98 -27.13
CA ASP A 200 17.20 22.76 -27.57
C ASP A 200 16.74 23.72 -26.46
N LYS A 201 17.33 24.92 -26.48
CA LYS A 201 16.85 26.12 -25.81
C LYS A 201 15.58 26.63 -26.52
N LEU A 202 14.38 26.12 -26.18
CA LEU A 202 13.13 26.75 -26.64
C LEU A 202 11.87 26.43 -25.79
N GLN A 203 12.03 26.30 -24.47
CA GLN A 203 10.87 26.25 -23.55
C GLN A 203 11.08 27.20 -22.37
N MET A 204 11.02 28.49 -22.65
CA MET A 204 10.88 29.54 -21.64
C MET A 204 10.08 30.64 -22.33
N ILE A 205 9.09 31.24 -21.66
CA ILE A 205 8.14 32.27 -22.15
C ILE A 205 6.72 31.74 -22.52
N ILE A 206 6.14 30.80 -21.76
CA ILE A 206 4.67 30.75 -21.57
C ILE A 206 4.39 30.24 -20.14
N GLY A 207 4.32 31.13 -19.15
CA GLY A 207 4.06 30.69 -17.78
C GLY A 207 3.92 31.78 -16.73
N LEU A 208 3.56 33.01 -17.12
CA LEU A 208 3.44 34.14 -16.17
C LEU A 208 2.00 34.56 -15.86
N ALA A 209 1.00 33.94 -16.48
CA ALA A 209 -0.42 34.26 -16.23
C ALA A 209 -1.14 33.29 -15.27
N SER A 210 -0.61 32.08 -15.03
CA SER A 210 -1.25 31.08 -14.17
C SER A 210 -0.87 31.18 -12.68
N GLY A 211 0.16 31.96 -12.33
CA GLY A 211 0.66 32.05 -10.95
C GLY A 211 -0.23 32.84 -9.98
N PHE A 212 -1.02 33.80 -10.48
CA PHE A 212 -1.82 34.67 -9.60
C PHE A 212 -3.04 33.99 -8.99
N ALA A 213 -3.68 33.06 -9.70
CA ALA A 213 -4.84 32.34 -9.18
C ALA A 213 -4.46 31.40 -8.01
N ALA A 214 -3.30 30.75 -8.10
CA ALA A 214 -2.79 29.86 -7.06
C ALA A 214 -2.39 30.62 -5.78
N LEU A 215 -1.81 31.82 -5.92
CA LEU A 215 -1.45 32.66 -4.78
C LEU A 215 -2.68 33.14 -4.00
N ILE A 216 -3.75 33.53 -4.69
CA ILE A 216 -4.99 33.98 -4.04
C ILE A 216 -5.66 32.81 -3.30
N ALA A 217 -5.74 31.62 -3.92
CA ALA A 217 -6.29 30.43 -3.28
C ALA A 217 -5.46 30.01 -2.04
N GLY A 218 -4.13 30.07 -2.13
CA GLY A 218 -3.22 29.77 -1.02
C GLY A 218 -3.38 30.75 0.16
N LEU A 219 -3.50 32.05 -0.11
CA LEU A 219 -3.68 33.06 0.94
C LEU A 219 -5.05 32.91 1.65
N ILE A 220 -6.12 32.61 0.91
CA ILE A 220 -7.45 32.35 1.50
C ILE A 220 -7.42 31.08 2.36
N GLY A 221 -6.82 30.00 1.87
CA GLY A 221 -6.68 28.74 2.63
C GLY A 221 -5.88 28.91 3.92
N PHE A 222 -4.77 29.65 3.86
CA PHE A 222 -3.93 29.93 5.03
C PHE A 222 -4.65 30.80 6.07
N TRP A 223 -5.43 31.79 5.62
CA TRP A 223 -6.21 32.65 6.51
C TRP A 223 -7.32 31.89 7.25
N VAL A 224 -8.03 30.99 6.55
CA VAL A 224 -9.04 30.09 7.15
C VAL A 224 -8.41 29.12 8.16
N TRP A 225 -7.22 28.59 7.85
CA TRP A 225 -6.50 27.69 8.75
C TRP A 225 -6.06 28.39 10.04
N LEU A 226 -5.53 29.61 9.95
CA LEU A 226 -5.15 30.41 11.12
C LEU A 226 -6.35 30.71 12.03
N HIS A 227 -7.50 31.07 11.44
CA HIS A 227 -8.71 31.34 12.23
C HIS A 227 -9.30 30.10 12.90
N ARG A 228 -9.16 28.91 12.31
CA ARG A 228 -9.57 27.65 12.96
C ARG A 228 -8.71 27.31 14.16
N ARG A 229 -7.41 27.67 14.17
CA ARG A 229 -6.52 27.39 15.31
C ARG A 229 -6.77 28.28 16.52
N THR A 230 -7.23 29.51 16.34
CA THR A 230 -7.38 30.47 17.46
C THR A 230 -8.75 30.45 18.13
N GLY A 231 -9.73 29.72 17.59
CA GLY A 231 -11.14 29.82 18.00
C GLY A 231 -11.73 28.66 18.80
N GLY A 232 -10.99 27.58 19.08
CA GLY A 232 -11.57 26.34 19.61
C GLY A 232 -10.81 25.75 20.78
N GLY A 233 -10.89 26.40 21.95
CA GLY A 233 -10.71 25.67 23.21
C GLY A 233 -11.91 24.75 23.41
N LEU A 234 -11.75 23.46 23.12
CA LEU A 234 -12.71 22.43 23.52
C LEU A 234 -12.09 21.54 24.62
N PRO A 235 -12.93 21.12 25.58
CA PRO A 235 -12.49 20.50 26.81
C PRO A 235 -11.93 19.11 26.55
N PHE A 236 -10.87 18.77 27.29
CA PHE A 236 -10.46 17.40 27.54
C PHE A 236 -11.65 16.64 28.14
N GLY A 237 -12.35 15.89 27.29
CA GLY A 237 -13.37 14.93 27.67
C GLY A 237 -12.75 13.55 27.80
N ASP A 238 -12.65 13.11 29.06
CA ASP A 238 -12.76 11.76 29.60
C ASP A 238 -12.11 10.58 28.85
N ALA A 239 -11.16 10.00 29.60
CA ALA A 239 -10.56 8.68 29.45
C ALA A 239 -11.52 7.64 28.85
N LEU A 240 -11.16 7.14 27.67
CA LEU A 240 -11.63 5.85 27.20
C LEU A 240 -11.09 4.78 28.16
N ASP A 241 -12.00 3.98 28.71
CA ASP A 241 -11.68 2.80 29.50
C ASP A 241 -10.64 1.94 28.78
N PRO A 242 -9.60 1.44 29.48
CA PRO A 242 -8.65 0.50 28.89
C PRO A 242 -9.40 -0.76 28.42
N PRO A 243 -9.01 -1.36 27.29
CA PRO A 243 -9.59 -2.62 26.84
C PRO A 243 -9.43 -3.69 27.94
N PRO A 244 -10.39 -4.62 28.07
CA PRO A 244 -10.31 -5.67 29.07
C PRO A 244 -8.99 -6.43 28.93
N PRO A 245 -8.32 -6.77 30.04
CA PRO A 245 -7.08 -7.51 29.99
C PRO A 245 -7.34 -8.85 29.29
N TYR A 246 -6.65 -9.09 28.17
CA TYR A 246 -6.66 -10.36 27.47
C TYR A 246 -6.31 -11.47 28.46
N GLU A 247 -7.26 -12.35 28.74
CA GLU A 247 -7.02 -13.54 29.56
C GLU A 247 -5.99 -14.39 28.82
N LYS A 248 -4.77 -14.48 29.39
CA LYS A 248 -3.80 -15.49 28.98
C LYS A 248 -4.45 -16.85 29.13
N HIS A 249 -4.73 -17.51 28.02
CA HIS A 249 -4.98 -18.94 28.02
C HIS A 249 -3.75 -19.62 28.64
N LYS A 250 -3.93 -20.15 29.85
CA LYS A 250 -2.94 -21.03 30.47
C LYS A 250 -2.94 -22.34 29.70
N GLU A 251 -1.83 -22.62 29.03
CA GLU A 251 -1.43 -23.98 28.67
C GLU A 251 -1.20 -24.82 29.94
#